data_AF-A0AA37IDG3-F1
#
_entry.id   AF-A0AA37IDG3-F1
#
_cell.length_a   1.000
_cell.length_b   1.000
_cell.length_c   1.000
_cell.angle_alpha   90.00
_cell.angle_beta   90.00
_cell.angle_gamma   90.00
#
_symmetry.space_group_name_H-M   'P 1'
#
loop_
_entity.id
_entity.type
_entity.pdbx_description
1 polymer ?
#
loop_
_entity_poly.entity_id
_entity_poly.type
_entity_poly.pdbx_seq_one_letter_code
_entity_poly.pdbx_strand_id
1 'polypeptide(L)'
;MSYFWSAVFALLAGCSSTTTARSEEPASAPESQAPQPLHHAKRTASGYENNYGHLPRESFLKWRWERFTQGLPKPPANGYHFPMAHPDIAWLKANRTADTLTWIGHATALVQIDGVNILTDPVFSERASPFSFAGPKRKTPSGLTLDELPHIDIVLISHNHYDHLDKPSIEALNRQAGGPPRFLVPLGIRQWMNDIGVTNVEELDWSDETHAAGLDIWFVPSQHWSARTPFDRAETLWGGWVVKTPAGAAHPYSFYFAGDTGYSPDFRDIGARFGGFDLALIPIGAYDPRWFMHAQHVDPEEAVRIFQDVHAKKAIGIHWGSFELTDEPLDEPPRRLADAVRRAGLPEDVFTVLKHGDMIHLDTPNSSAATIGR
;
A
#
# COMPACT_ATOMS: atom_id res chain seq x y z
N MET A 1 -63.41 73.32 -2.40
CA MET A 1 -63.85 73.36 -3.81
C MET A 1 -63.35 72.08 -4.46
N SER A 2 -64.06 71.27 -5.24
CA SER A 2 -65.48 71.01 -5.46
C SER A 2 -65.50 69.86 -6.49
N TYR A 3 -66.53 69.01 -6.46
CA TYR A 3 -66.96 68.10 -7.55
C TYR A 3 -66.19 66.78 -7.85
N PHE A 4 -66.62 65.67 -7.24
CA PHE A 4 -67.61 64.68 -7.74
C PHE A 4 -67.60 64.24 -9.24
N TRP A 5 -67.84 62.92 -9.43
CA TRP A 5 -68.25 62.12 -10.62
C TRP A 5 -67.13 61.36 -11.37
N SER A 6 -67.08 60.02 -11.28
CA SER A 6 -67.86 59.00 -12.05
C SER A 6 -67.45 58.96 -13.53
N ALA A 7 -67.37 57.85 -14.27
CA ALA A 7 -67.27 56.40 -14.09
C ALA A 7 -67.18 55.82 -15.53
N VAL A 8 -67.05 54.48 -15.67
CA VAL A 8 -67.62 53.62 -16.73
C VAL A 8 -66.74 53.09 -17.91
N PHE A 9 -66.51 51.76 -17.84
CA PHE A 9 -66.46 50.67 -18.87
C PHE A 9 -65.33 50.66 -19.94
N ALA A 10 -64.83 49.53 -20.45
CA ALA A 10 -65.32 48.15 -20.49
C ALA A 10 -64.19 47.12 -20.79
N LEU A 11 -64.39 45.91 -20.27
CA LEU A 11 -64.10 44.55 -20.79
C LEU A 11 -62.86 44.25 -21.65
N LEU A 12 -62.12 43.20 -21.25
CA LEU A 12 -62.04 41.95 -22.00
C LEU A 12 -61.70 40.76 -21.09
N ALA A 13 -62.21 39.60 -21.48
CA ALA A 13 -62.47 38.41 -20.69
C ALA A 13 -61.28 37.44 -20.55
N GLY A 14 -61.34 36.60 -19.51
CA GLY A 14 -60.42 35.49 -19.27
C GLY A 14 -60.78 34.67 -18.02
N CYS A 15 -61.96 34.04 -18.00
CA CYS A 15 -62.28 32.91 -17.11
C CYS A 15 -61.51 31.67 -17.61
N SER A 16 -61.12 30.63 -16.87
CA SER A 16 -61.19 30.24 -15.45
C SER A 16 -60.61 28.82 -15.39
N SER A 17 -59.96 28.41 -14.30
CA SER A 17 -60.33 27.20 -13.53
C SER A 17 -59.26 26.83 -12.49
N THR A 18 -59.77 26.54 -11.30
CA THR A 18 -59.13 26.10 -10.06
C THR A 18 -58.76 24.61 -10.08
N THR A 19 -57.59 24.23 -9.56
CA THR A 19 -57.36 22.88 -9.03
C THR A 19 -56.42 22.91 -7.81
N THR A 20 -56.96 22.34 -6.73
CA THR A 20 -56.42 21.80 -5.47
C THR A 20 -54.90 21.62 -5.29
N ALA A 21 -54.42 22.09 -4.14
CA ALA A 21 -53.11 21.80 -3.58
C ALA A 21 -52.98 20.30 -3.20
N ARG A 22 -51.91 19.65 -3.65
CA ARG A 22 -51.43 18.34 -3.18
C ARG A 22 -50.28 18.57 -2.20
N SER A 23 -50.36 17.94 -1.05
CA SER A 23 -49.27 17.75 -0.11
C SER A 23 -48.17 16.91 -0.76
N GLU A 24 -46.94 17.42 -0.81
CA GLU A 24 -45.75 16.65 -1.18
C GLU A 24 -45.35 15.74 0.00
N GLU A 25 -45.27 14.43 -0.26
CA GLU A 25 -44.60 13.48 0.62
C GLU A 25 -43.10 13.80 0.68
N PRO A 26 -42.44 13.63 1.84
CA PRO A 26 -41.00 13.80 1.93
C PRO A 26 -40.30 12.72 1.11
N ALA A 27 -39.36 13.16 0.26
CA ALA A 27 -38.51 12.30 -0.55
C ALA A 27 -37.85 11.23 0.34
N SER A 28 -38.03 9.96 -0.06
CA SER A 28 -37.34 8.82 0.51
C SER A 28 -35.83 9.05 0.55
N ALA A 29 -35.20 8.76 1.68
CA ALA A 29 -33.76 8.75 1.83
C ALA A 29 -33.11 7.90 0.72
N PRO A 30 -31.93 8.28 0.20
CA PRO A 30 -31.27 7.49 -0.83
C PRO A 30 -30.97 6.10 -0.27
N GLU A 31 -31.45 5.06 -0.95
CA GLU A 31 -31.01 3.67 -0.74
C GLU A 31 -29.48 3.65 -0.76
N SER A 32 -28.87 3.09 0.30
CA SER A 32 -27.43 2.85 0.29
C SER A 32 -27.13 1.89 -0.84
N GLN A 33 -26.61 2.41 -1.96
CA GLN A 33 -26.04 1.57 -3.00
C GLN A 33 -24.99 0.69 -2.32
N ALA A 34 -25.13 -0.63 -2.45
CA ALA A 34 -24.09 -1.56 -2.04
C ALA A 34 -22.77 -1.09 -2.68
N PRO A 35 -21.65 -1.06 -1.93
CA PRO A 35 -20.38 -0.62 -2.48
C PRO A 35 -20.09 -1.43 -3.74
N GLN A 36 -19.77 -0.74 -4.83
CA GLN A 36 -19.33 -1.38 -6.07
C GLN A 36 -18.16 -2.33 -5.71
N PRO A 37 -18.17 -3.58 -6.17
CA PRO A 37 -17.04 -4.47 -5.92
C PRO A 37 -15.78 -3.83 -6.50
N LEU A 38 -14.64 -4.01 -5.83
CA LEU A 38 -13.36 -3.73 -6.48
C LEU A 38 -13.25 -4.63 -7.73
N HIS A 39 -12.40 -4.27 -8.66
CA HIS A 39 -12.23 -5.06 -9.88
C HIS A 39 -11.62 -6.43 -9.56
N HIS A 40 -12.18 -7.51 -10.11
CA HIS A 40 -11.50 -8.81 -10.20
C HIS A 40 -10.39 -8.74 -11.25
N ALA A 41 -9.32 -9.53 -11.09
CA ALA A 41 -8.21 -9.48 -12.02
C ALA A 41 -8.59 -10.04 -13.39
N LYS A 42 -8.24 -9.29 -14.44
CA LYS A 42 -8.41 -9.73 -15.81
C LYS A 42 -7.19 -10.55 -16.24
N ARG A 43 -7.40 -11.81 -16.65
CA ARG A 43 -6.36 -12.65 -17.27
C ARG A 43 -6.63 -12.88 -18.75
N THR A 44 -5.64 -12.62 -19.59
CA THR A 44 -5.66 -12.87 -21.03
C THR A 44 -4.69 -13.99 -21.41
N ALA A 45 -4.58 -14.30 -22.70
CA ALA A 45 -3.56 -15.22 -23.20
C ALA A 45 -2.11 -14.75 -22.95
N SER A 46 -1.92 -13.46 -22.68
CA SER A 46 -0.61 -12.86 -22.34
C SER A 46 -0.41 -12.62 -20.84
N GLY A 47 -1.26 -13.21 -19.99
CA GLY A 47 -1.19 -13.06 -18.53
C GLY A 47 -2.21 -12.08 -17.95
N TYR A 48 -2.03 -11.74 -16.68
CA TYR A 48 -2.85 -10.76 -15.96
C TYR A 48 -2.65 -9.33 -16.50
N GLU A 49 -3.65 -8.47 -16.33
CA GLU A 49 -3.65 -7.07 -16.79
C GLU A 49 -4.03 -6.11 -15.66
N ASN A 50 -3.51 -4.88 -15.73
CA ASN A 50 -3.93 -3.78 -14.87
C ASN A 50 -5.35 -3.31 -15.22
N ASN A 51 -6.07 -2.74 -14.24
CA ASN A 51 -7.39 -2.13 -14.47
C ASN A 51 -7.31 -0.91 -15.39
N TYR A 52 -6.23 -0.14 -15.27
CA TYR A 52 -6.05 1.12 -15.99
C TYR A 52 -4.80 1.09 -16.86
N GLY A 53 -5.02 1.08 -18.17
CA GLY A 53 -3.96 1.15 -19.16
C GLY A 53 -3.05 -0.08 -19.21
N HIS A 54 -2.15 -0.08 -20.19
CA HIS A 54 -1.07 -1.06 -20.27
C HIS A 54 0.22 -0.42 -19.79
N LEU A 55 1.08 -1.21 -19.14
CA LEU A 55 2.45 -0.76 -18.88
C LEU A 55 3.13 -0.45 -20.22
N PRO A 56 3.69 0.75 -20.41
CA PRO A 56 4.31 1.12 -21.66
C PRO A 56 5.51 0.22 -21.92
N ARG A 57 5.68 -0.20 -23.18
CA ARG A 57 6.82 -1.03 -23.62
C ARG A 57 8.04 -0.16 -23.87
N GLU A 58 8.48 0.51 -22.82
CA GLU A 58 9.65 1.37 -22.85
C GLU A 58 10.94 0.55 -23.03
N SER A 59 11.96 1.16 -23.64
CA SER A 59 13.17 0.44 -24.00
C SER A 59 14.08 0.21 -22.79
N PHE A 60 14.03 -1.00 -22.23
CA PHE A 60 14.94 -1.43 -21.16
C PHE A 60 16.42 -1.26 -21.54
N LEU A 61 16.79 -1.57 -22.79
CA LEU A 61 18.16 -1.40 -23.27
C LEU A 61 18.59 0.08 -23.28
N LYS A 62 17.69 0.99 -23.67
CA LYS A 62 17.92 2.43 -23.60
C LYS A 62 18.15 2.86 -22.16
N TRP A 63 17.28 2.46 -21.24
CA TRP A 63 17.44 2.77 -19.82
C TRP A 63 18.77 2.26 -19.27
N ARG A 64 19.14 1.00 -19.53
CA ARG A 64 20.42 0.43 -19.09
C ARG A 64 21.63 1.17 -19.65
N TRP A 65 21.56 1.61 -20.92
CA TRP A 65 22.58 2.45 -21.52
C TRP A 65 22.67 3.80 -20.81
N GLU A 66 21.56 4.51 -20.64
CA GLU A 66 21.50 5.82 -19.99
C GLU A 66 22.07 5.73 -18.57
N ARG A 67 21.61 4.75 -17.79
CA ARG A 67 22.12 4.49 -16.44
C ARG A 67 23.62 4.28 -16.40
N PHE A 68 24.17 3.48 -17.31
CA PHE A 68 25.61 3.24 -17.39
C PHE A 68 26.38 4.51 -17.80
N THR A 69 25.97 5.17 -18.88
CA THR A 69 26.68 6.35 -19.41
C THR A 69 26.63 7.57 -18.50
N GLN A 70 25.57 7.70 -17.71
CA GLN A 70 25.39 8.81 -16.77
C GLN A 70 25.89 8.49 -15.35
N GLY A 71 26.32 7.25 -15.10
CA GLY A 71 26.78 6.78 -13.79
C GLY A 71 25.67 6.87 -12.73
N LEU A 72 24.49 6.36 -13.06
CA LEU A 72 23.30 6.40 -12.19
C LEU A 72 23.08 5.09 -11.42
N PRO A 73 22.51 5.16 -10.20
CA PRO A 73 22.29 6.39 -9.42
C PRO A 73 23.61 6.99 -8.93
N LYS A 74 23.55 8.23 -8.45
CA LYS A 74 24.71 8.95 -7.89
C LYS A 74 24.68 8.86 -6.37
N PRO A 75 25.35 7.87 -5.75
CA PRO A 75 25.40 7.78 -4.30
C PRO A 75 26.15 8.98 -3.69
N PRO A 76 25.92 9.28 -2.40
CA PRO A 76 26.76 10.21 -1.65
C PRO A 76 28.24 9.81 -1.73
N ALA A 77 29.15 10.78 -1.60
CA ALA A 77 30.59 10.57 -1.76
C ALA A 77 31.18 9.47 -0.86
N ASN A 78 30.60 9.27 0.34
CA ASN A 78 31.02 8.25 1.29
C ASN A 78 30.18 6.96 1.20
N GLY A 79 29.30 6.83 0.21
CA GLY A 79 28.31 5.76 0.14
C GLY A 79 27.08 6.03 1.02
N TYR A 80 26.16 5.07 1.02
CA TYR A 80 24.93 5.16 1.81
C TYR A 80 25.17 4.74 3.25
N HIS A 81 24.78 5.61 4.19
CA HIS A 81 24.82 5.36 5.62
C HIS A 81 23.49 5.78 6.25
N PHE A 82 22.52 4.87 6.22
CA PHE A 82 21.25 5.10 6.88
C PHE A 82 21.36 4.76 8.37
N PRO A 83 20.88 5.62 9.27
CA PRO A 83 20.81 5.29 10.69
C PRO A 83 19.88 4.10 10.87
N MET A 84 20.32 3.13 11.67
CA MET A 84 19.52 1.98 12.07
C MET A 84 18.99 2.19 13.49
N ALA A 85 17.86 1.56 13.79
CA ALA A 85 17.34 1.39 15.13
C ALA A 85 17.38 -0.10 15.50
N HIS A 86 17.39 -0.37 16.81
CA HIS A 86 17.41 -1.71 17.36
C HIS A 86 16.32 -1.77 18.43
N PRO A 87 15.16 -2.39 18.15
CA PRO A 87 14.08 -2.44 19.11
C PRO A 87 14.42 -3.44 20.22
N ASP A 88 13.69 -3.36 21.34
CA ASP A 88 13.78 -4.39 22.38
C ASP A 88 13.23 -5.71 21.83
N ILE A 89 14.14 -6.61 21.41
CA ILE A 89 13.80 -7.89 20.79
C ILE A 89 13.01 -8.79 21.75
N ALA A 90 13.34 -8.78 23.04
CA ALA A 90 12.65 -9.61 24.02
C ALA A 90 11.20 -9.14 24.18
N TRP A 91 10.99 -7.83 24.26
CA TRP A 91 9.65 -7.24 24.28
C TRP A 91 8.89 -7.51 22.99
N LEU A 92 9.51 -7.27 21.82
CA LEU A 92 8.88 -7.45 20.51
C LEU A 92 8.37 -8.88 20.32
N LYS A 93 9.17 -9.87 20.72
CA LYS A 93 8.80 -11.29 20.68
C LYS A 93 7.63 -11.63 21.60
N ALA A 94 7.61 -11.03 22.79
CA ALA A 94 6.60 -11.27 23.82
C ALA A 94 5.31 -10.45 23.62
N ASN A 95 5.34 -9.37 22.84
CA ASN A 95 4.21 -8.47 22.67
C ASN A 95 3.01 -9.18 22.03
N ARG A 96 1.85 -9.11 22.70
CA ARG A 96 0.57 -9.62 22.22
C ARG A 96 -0.59 -8.65 22.49
N THR A 97 -0.28 -7.44 22.94
CA THR A 97 -1.30 -6.54 23.50
C THR A 97 -1.18 -5.10 23.01
N ALA A 98 -0.02 -4.69 22.48
CA ALA A 98 0.16 -3.36 21.93
C ALA A 98 0.26 -3.45 20.41
N ASP A 99 -0.48 -2.60 19.71
CA ASP A 99 -0.36 -2.52 18.27
C ASP A 99 0.89 -1.75 17.90
N THR A 100 1.73 -2.33 17.04
CA THR A 100 3.01 -1.76 16.66
C THR A 100 3.34 -2.00 15.19
N LEU A 101 4.19 -1.14 14.66
CA LEU A 101 4.85 -1.32 13.37
C LEU A 101 6.35 -1.28 13.60
N THR A 102 7.06 -2.30 13.12
CA THR A 102 8.52 -2.29 12.98
C THR A 102 8.89 -2.33 11.51
N TRP A 103 9.58 -1.29 11.00
CA TRP A 103 10.05 -1.30 9.62
C TRP A 103 11.39 -2.02 9.51
N ILE A 104 11.38 -3.21 8.95
CA ILE A 104 12.56 -4.06 8.81
C ILE A 104 13.42 -3.59 7.64
N GLY A 105 12.78 -3.07 6.59
CA GLY A 105 13.45 -2.41 5.47
C GLY A 105 12.94 -2.90 4.12
N HIS A 106 13.02 -2.01 3.11
CA HIS A 106 12.41 -2.24 1.80
C HIS A 106 10.88 -2.29 1.95
N ALA A 107 10.19 -3.28 1.38
CA ALA A 107 8.78 -3.54 1.63
C ALA A 107 8.51 -4.47 2.83
N THR A 108 9.56 -4.91 3.55
CA THR A 108 9.41 -5.77 4.72
C THR A 108 9.07 -4.97 5.97
N ALA A 109 7.90 -5.22 6.53
CA ALA A 109 7.43 -4.66 7.79
C ALA A 109 6.82 -5.76 8.66
N LEU A 110 7.09 -5.67 9.97
CA LEU A 110 6.37 -6.44 10.98
C LEU A 110 5.29 -5.54 11.57
N VAL A 111 4.04 -5.95 11.43
CA VAL A 111 2.87 -5.28 11.99
C VAL A 111 2.27 -6.19 13.04
N GLN A 112 2.17 -5.72 14.28
CA GLN A 112 1.51 -6.43 15.37
C GLN A 112 0.18 -5.71 15.62
N ILE A 113 -0.96 -6.38 15.39
CA ILE A 113 -2.29 -5.82 15.61
C ILE A 113 -3.15 -6.89 16.29
N ASP A 114 -3.86 -6.53 17.37
CA ASP A 114 -4.75 -7.44 18.11
C ASP A 114 -4.05 -8.75 18.52
N GLY A 115 -2.76 -8.64 18.86
CA GLY A 115 -1.91 -9.77 19.25
C GLY A 115 -1.42 -10.67 18.11
N VAL A 116 -1.79 -10.37 16.85
CA VAL A 116 -1.39 -11.10 15.64
C VAL A 116 -0.14 -10.46 15.03
N ASN A 117 0.85 -11.28 14.67
CA ASN A 117 2.07 -10.85 14.00
C ASN A 117 1.98 -11.07 12.49
N ILE A 118 1.95 -9.97 11.74
CA ILE A 118 1.83 -9.94 10.28
C ILE A 118 3.16 -9.46 9.68
N LEU A 119 3.66 -10.17 8.68
CA LEU A 119 4.88 -9.81 7.97
C LEU A 119 4.60 -9.56 6.48
N THR A 120 4.95 -8.39 5.98
CA THR A 120 4.79 -8.04 4.55
C THR A 120 6.06 -8.37 3.78
N ASP A 121 5.94 -8.92 2.56
CA ASP A 121 7.01 -9.09 1.56
C ASP A 121 8.41 -9.37 2.16
N PRO A 122 8.59 -10.51 2.87
CA PRO A 122 9.78 -10.74 3.68
C PRO A 122 11.02 -11.00 2.83
N VAL A 123 12.00 -10.09 2.89
CA VAL A 123 13.29 -10.20 2.19
C VAL A 123 14.47 -9.95 3.12
N PHE A 124 14.98 -11.04 3.67
CA PHE A 124 16.15 -11.05 4.56
C PHE A 124 17.46 -11.39 3.84
N SER A 125 17.38 -11.83 2.59
CA SER A 125 18.55 -12.13 1.76
C SER A 125 19.39 -10.88 1.46
N GLU A 126 20.70 -11.10 1.27
CA GLU A 126 21.65 -10.05 0.89
C GLU A 126 21.39 -9.52 -0.54
N ARG A 127 20.78 -10.34 -1.40
CA ARG A 127 20.45 -9.98 -2.79
C ARG A 127 19.02 -10.31 -3.14
N ALA A 128 18.37 -9.41 -3.87
CA ALA A 128 17.10 -9.66 -4.53
C ALA A 128 17.35 -10.25 -5.92
N SER A 129 17.63 -11.55 -5.98
CA SER A 129 18.07 -12.22 -7.21
C SER A 129 17.89 -13.73 -7.15
N PRO A 130 17.70 -14.43 -8.29
CA PRO A 130 17.79 -15.89 -8.33
C PRO A 130 19.22 -16.41 -8.10
N PHE A 131 20.23 -15.53 -8.17
CA PHE A 131 21.64 -15.90 -8.03
C PHE A 131 22.26 -15.23 -6.80
N SER A 132 23.08 -15.98 -6.05
CA SER A 132 23.81 -15.44 -4.89
C SER A 132 24.94 -14.47 -5.27
N PHE A 133 25.45 -14.53 -6.50
CA PHE A 133 26.60 -13.75 -6.97
C PHE A 133 26.23 -12.55 -7.87
N ALA A 134 25.00 -12.48 -8.36
CA ALA A 134 24.56 -11.47 -9.34
C ALA A 134 23.22 -10.84 -8.92
N GLY A 135 22.90 -9.66 -9.46
CA GLY A 135 21.67 -8.93 -9.16
C GLY A 135 21.80 -7.93 -8.00
N PRO A 136 20.75 -7.15 -7.71
CA PRO A 136 20.76 -6.09 -6.70
C PRO A 136 21.21 -6.61 -5.33
N LYS A 137 22.28 -6.01 -4.80
CA LYS A 137 22.76 -6.24 -3.44
C LYS A 137 22.19 -5.17 -2.52
N ARG A 138 21.68 -5.59 -1.37
CA ARG A 138 21.24 -4.72 -0.29
C ARG A 138 22.38 -3.77 0.13
N LYS A 139 22.06 -2.48 0.26
CA LYS A 139 22.96 -1.40 0.72
C LYS A 139 22.86 -1.16 2.22
N THR A 140 21.70 -1.44 2.81
CA THR A 140 21.42 -1.28 4.23
C THR A 140 20.95 -2.59 4.83
N PRO A 141 21.60 -3.13 5.87
CA PRO A 141 21.18 -4.36 6.52
C PRO A 141 19.69 -4.36 6.89
N SER A 142 19.12 -5.55 6.97
CA SER A 142 17.78 -5.73 7.53
C SER A 142 17.75 -5.23 8.98
N GLY A 143 16.70 -4.51 9.35
CA GLY A 143 16.51 -3.95 10.69
C GLY A 143 16.34 -5.02 11.78
N LEU A 144 15.87 -6.21 11.37
CA LEU A 144 15.81 -7.42 12.17
C LEU A 144 16.36 -8.59 11.36
N THR A 145 16.95 -9.57 12.04
CA THR A 145 17.23 -10.90 11.48
C THR A 145 16.01 -11.81 11.62
N LEU A 146 15.98 -12.90 10.85
CA LEU A 146 14.91 -13.92 10.95
C LEU A 146 14.78 -14.49 12.37
N ASP A 147 15.90 -14.65 13.08
CA ASP A 147 15.91 -15.17 14.46
C ASP A 147 15.42 -14.14 15.49
N GLU A 148 15.32 -12.86 15.13
CA GLU A 148 14.81 -11.78 16.00
C GLU A 148 13.30 -11.56 15.85
N LEU A 149 12.71 -11.96 14.71
CA LEU A 149 11.48 -12.74 14.61
C LEU A 149 10.63 -13.01 15.88
N PRO A 150 9.51 -12.32 16.21
CA PRO A 150 8.41 -13.02 16.87
C PRO A 150 7.92 -14.21 16.03
N HIS A 151 7.13 -15.10 16.63
CA HIS A 151 6.36 -16.08 15.85
C HIS A 151 5.42 -15.33 14.90
N ILE A 152 5.52 -15.58 13.61
CA ILE A 152 4.72 -14.90 12.58
C ILE A 152 3.46 -15.71 12.34
N ASP A 153 2.29 -15.07 12.39
CA ASP A 153 1.02 -15.74 12.18
C ASP A 153 0.61 -15.69 10.69
N ILE A 154 0.87 -14.54 10.04
CA ILE A 154 0.47 -14.27 8.66
C ILE A 154 1.63 -13.64 7.89
N VAL A 155 1.84 -14.10 6.66
CA VAL A 155 2.73 -13.46 5.69
C VAL A 155 1.89 -12.97 4.52
N LEU A 156 2.02 -11.68 4.18
CA LEU A 156 1.35 -11.04 3.06
C LEU A 156 2.36 -10.86 1.92
N ILE A 157 2.07 -11.44 0.75
CA ILE A 157 2.87 -11.28 -0.47
C ILE A 157 2.14 -10.39 -1.46
N SER A 158 2.72 -9.27 -1.86
CA SER A 158 2.12 -8.35 -2.83
C SER A 158 2.23 -8.87 -4.27
N HIS A 159 3.40 -9.40 -4.64
CA HIS A 159 3.70 -9.92 -5.98
C HIS A 159 4.98 -10.76 -5.98
N ASN A 160 5.38 -11.28 -7.15
CA ASN A 160 6.40 -12.32 -7.26
C ASN A 160 7.84 -11.83 -7.54
N HIS A 161 8.13 -10.52 -7.57
CA HIS A 161 9.50 -10.06 -7.82
C HIS A 161 10.48 -10.49 -6.71
N TYR A 162 11.77 -10.57 -7.04
CA TYR A 162 12.78 -11.13 -6.13
C TYR A 162 13.02 -10.31 -4.85
N ASP A 163 12.70 -9.03 -4.87
CA ASP A 163 12.77 -8.11 -3.73
C ASP A 163 11.47 -8.05 -2.91
N HIS A 164 10.47 -8.86 -3.27
CA HIS A 164 9.20 -9.00 -2.52
C HIS A 164 8.88 -10.46 -2.14
N LEU A 165 9.38 -11.42 -2.94
CA LEU A 165 9.22 -12.85 -2.73
C LEU A 165 10.59 -13.55 -2.73
N ASP A 166 11.22 -13.56 -1.56
CA ASP A 166 12.54 -14.10 -1.33
C ASP A 166 12.49 -15.56 -0.83
N LYS A 167 12.96 -16.50 -1.66
CA LYS A 167 12.86 -17.94 -1.38
C LYS A 167 13.48 -18.35 -0.02
N PRO A 168 14.73 -17.96 0.33
CA PRO A 168 15.30 -18.27 1.64
C PRO A 168 14.46 -17.77 2.82
N SER A 169 13.90 -16.56 2.71
CA SER A 169 13.03 -15.99 3.75
C SER A 169 11.75 -16.80 3.91
N ILE A 170 11.08 -17.14 2.80
CA ILE A 170 9.86 -17.96 2.80
C ILE A 170 10.12 -19.35 3.38
N GLU A 171 11.20 -20.02 2.96
CA GLU A 171 11.59 -21.32 3.47
C GLU A 171 11.92 -21.30 4.97
N ALA A 172 12.56 -20.24 5.46
CA ALA A 172 12.85 -20.07 6.89
C ALA A 172 11.58 -19.87 7.71
N LEU A 173 10.67 -19.00 7.25
CA LEU A 173 9.37 -18.75 7.88
C LEU A 173 8.51 -20.01 7.91
N ASN A 174 8.51 -20.82 6.84
CA ASN A 174 7.79 -22.09 6.79
C ASN A 174 8.33 -23.11 7.82
N ARG A 175 9.59 -22.97 8.24
CA ARG A 175 10.23 -23.81 9.26
C ARG A 175 10.24 -23.20 10.66
N GLN A 176 9.59 -22.05 10.87
CA GLN A 176 9.60 -21.40 12.17
C GLN A 176 9.06 -22.33 13.28
N ALA A 177 9.58 -22.16 14.50
CA ALA A 177 9.07 -22.89 15.66
C ALA A 177 7.62 -22.48 15.96
N GLY A 178 6.76 -23.45 16.28
CA GLY A 178 5.32 -23.24 16.48
C GLY A 178 4.46 -23.53 15.25
N GLY A 179 5.06 -23.74 14.08
CA GLY A 179 4.37 -24.06 12.83
C GLY A 179 4.46 -22.93 11.78
N PRO A 180 4.24 -23.22 10.50
CA PRO A 180 4.36 -22.23 9.43
C PRO A 180 3.25 -21.16 9.54
N PRO A 181 3.53 -19.90 9.17
CA PRO A 181 2.49 -18.88 9.09
C PRO A 181 1.48 -19.25 7.99
N ARG A 182 0.32 -18.59 7.99
CA ARG A 182 -0.55 -18.55 6.81
C ARG A 182 0.07 -17.61 5.78
N PHE A 183 0.48 -18.14 4.64
CA PHE A 183 0.95 -17.32 3.52
C PHE A 183 -0.23 -16.92 2.64
N LEU A 184 -0.55 -15.63 2.61
CA LEU A 184 -1.56 -15.07 1.72
C LEU A 184 -0.85 -14.47 0.50
N VAL A 185 -1.18 -15.00 -0.67
CA VAL A 185 -0.47 -14.68 -1.91
C VAL A 185 -1.43 -14.36 -3.07
N PRO A 186 -0.99 -13.61 -4.09
CA PRO A 186 -1.76 -13.36 -5.30
C PRO A 186 -1.98 -14.64 -6.13
N LEU A 187 -3.05 -14.67 -6.92
CA LEU A 187 -3.30 -15.74 -7.90
C LEU A 187 -2.05 -16.12 -8.73
N GLY A 188 -1.85 -17.42 -8.94
CA GLY A 188 -0.71 -18.01 -9.65
C GLY A 188 0.54 -18.28 -8.78
N ILE A 189 0.70 -17.69 -7.59
CA ILE A 189 1.89 -17.88 -6.74
C ILE A 189 1.87 -19.21 -5.94
N ARG A 190 0.70 -19.79 -5.64
CA ARG A 190 0.55 -21.03 -4.86
C ARG A 190 1.37 -22.17 -5.44
N GLN A 191 1.41 -22.32 -6.76
CA GLN A 191 2.21 -23.38 -7.38
C GLN A 191 3.70 -23.22 -7.04
N TRP A 192 4.23 -22.01 -7.17
CA TRP A 192 5.62 -21.71 -6.81
C TRP A 192 5.90 -21.99 -5.33
N MET A 193 4.97 -21.65 -4.44
CA MET A 193 5.08 -21.93 -3.00
C MET A 193 5.10 -23.45 -2.72
N ASN A 194 4.23 -24.21 -3.37
CA ASN A 194 4.19 -25.66 -3.25
C ASN A 194 5.51 -26.31 -3.74
N ASP A 195 6.08 -25.80 -4.83
CA ASP A 195 7.34 -26.30 -5.41
C ASP A 195 8.54 -26.15 -4.45
N ILE A 196 8.48 -25.21 -3.50
CA ILE A 196 9.48 -25.04 -2.44
C ILE A 196 9.04 -25.66 -1.09
N GLY A 197 7.98 -26.47 -1.10
CA GLY A 197 7.51 -27.22 0.08
C GLY A 197 6.65 -26.42 1.06
N VAL A 198 6.09 -25.29 0.64
CA VAL A 198 5.21 -24.45 1.46
C VAL A 198 3.77 -24.74 1.11
N THR A 199 3.02 -25.34 2.04
CA THR A 199 1.65 -25.80 1.80
C THR A 199 0.58 -24.99 2.53
N ASN A 200 0.94 -24.23 3.57
CA ASN A 200 0.00 -23.37 4.30
C ASN A 200 -0.24 -22.04 3.55
N VAL A 201 -0.75 -22.16 2.32
CA VAL A 201 -0.86 -21.05 1.36
C VAL A 201 -2.32 -20.86 0.96
N GLU A 202 -2.74 -19.60 0.92
CA GLU A 202 -3.99 -19.15 0.33
C GLU A 202 -3.71 -18.22 -0.84
N GLU A 203 -4.43 -18.43 -1.93
CA GLU A 203 -4.28 -17.66 -3.15
C GLU A 203 -5.52 -16.80 -3.31
N LEU A 204 -5.36 -15.50 -3.54
CA LEU A 204 -6.45 -14.55 -3.62
C LEU A 204 -6.42 -13.76 -4.93
N ASP A 205 -7.59 -13.56 -5.53
CA ASP A 205 -7.84 -12.57 -6.58
C ASP A 205 -8.06 -11.18 -5.96
N TRP A 206 -7.96 -10.14 -6.77
CA TRP A 206 -8.45 -8.84 -6.36
C TRP A 206 -9.93 -8.92 -5.96
N SER A 207 -10.27 -8.24 -4.87
CA SER A 207 -11.58 -8.23 -4.22
C SER A 207 -11.91 -9.45 -3.38
N ASP A 208 -11.12 -10.52 -3.45
CA ASP A 208 -11.28 -11.66 -2.56
C ASP A 208 -10.99 -11.25 -1.13
N GLU A 209 -11.70 -11.90 -0.22
CA GLU A 209 -11.56 -11.73 1.22
C GLU A 209 -11.31 -13.07 1.89
N THR A 210 -10.57 -13.03 2.99
CA THR A 210 -10.33 -14.19 3.83
C THR A 210 -10.29 -13.77 5.29
N HIS A 211 -10.49 -14.75 6.17
CA HIS A 211 -10.38 -14.57 7.61
C HIS A 211 -9.25 -15.44 8.14
N ALA A 212 -8.20 -14.81 8.67
CA ALA A 212 -7.00 -15.49 9.15
C ALA A 212 -6.54 -14.91 10.49
N ALA A 213 -6.22 -15.81 11.43
CA ALA A 213 -5.78 -15.45 12.79
C ALA A 213 -6.69 -14.44 13.52
N GLY A 214 -8.00 -14.44 13.23
CA GLY A 214 -8.94 -13.50 13.84
C GLY A 214 -9.03 -12.15 13.13
N LEU A 215 -8.41 -11.95 11.98
CA LEU A 215 -8.45 -10.71 11.20
C LEU A 215 -9.18 -10.92 9.87
N ASP A 216 -9.85 -9.87 9.41
CA ASP A 216 -10.45 -9.83 8.07
C ASP A 216 -9.44 -9.20 7.09
N ILE A 217 -9.19 -9.89 5.97
CA ILE A 217 -8.11 -9.56 5.06
C ILE A 217 -8.62 -9.59 3.62
N TRP A 218 -8.29 -8.56 2.84
CA TRP A 218 -8.64 -8.47 1.43
C TRP A 218 -7.41 -8.29 0.58
N PHE A 219 -7.40 -8.93 -0.58
CA PHE A 219 -6.44 -8.63 -1.63
C PHE A 219 -7.03 -7.58 -2.58
N VAL A 220 -6.31 -6.50 -2.84
CA VAL A 220 -6.82 -5.34 -3.58
C VAL A 220 -5.94 -4.97 -4.78
N PRO A 221 -6.49 -4.31 -5.81
CA PRO A 221 -5.72 -3.98 -7.00
C PRO A 221 -4.53 -3.06 -6.74
N SER A 222 -3.50 -3.20 -7.58
CA SER A 222 -2.43 -2.22 -7.75
C SER A 222 -2.03 -2.12 -9.23
N GLN A 223 -1.34 -1.04 -9.62
CA GLN A 223 -0.85 -0.86 -10.98
C GLN A 223 0.60 -1.31 -11.09
N HIS A 224 0.82 -2.60 -11.35
CA HIS A 224 2.15 -3.20 -11.41
C HIS A 224 2.22 -4.37 -12.41
N TRP A 225 3.16 -5.29 -12.20
CA TRP A 225 3.36 -6.51 -12.98
C TRP A 225 4.10 -7.57 -12.15
N SER A 226 4.33 -8.74 -12.75
CA SER A 226 5.05 -9.85 -12.14
C SER A 226 5.99 -10.51 -13.15
N ALA A 227 7.14 -11.02 -12.69
CA ALA A 227 8.00 -11.97 -13.40
C ALA A 227 9.12 -12.46 -12.48
N ARG A 228 9.53 -13.73 -12.63
CA ARG A 228 10.75 -14.27 -12.01
C ARG A 228 11.76 -14.76 -13.05
N THR A 229 11.32 -14.95 -14.28
CA THR A 229 12.12 -15.46 -15.40
C THR A 229 11.88 -14.59 -16.63
N PRO A 230 12.64 -14.79 -17.72
CA PRO A 230 12.37 -14.11 -18.98
C PRO A 230 11.05 -14.49 -19.66
N PHE A 231 10.33 -15.53 -19.19
CA PHE A 231 9.20 -16.15 -19.90
C PHE A 231 7.89 -16.23 -19.10
N ASP A 232 7.85 -15.71 -17.87
CA ASP A 232 6.68 -15.78 -16.97
C ASP A 232 6.10 -14.40 -16.63
N ARG A 233 6.34 -13.41 -17.52
CA ARG A 233 5.83 -12.06 -17.30
C ARG A 233 4.30 -12.07 -17.22
N ALA A 234 3.78 -11.51 -16.14
CA ALA A 234 2.35 -11.42 -15.83
C ALA A 234 1.63 -12.78 -15.69
N GLU A 235 2.36 -13.88 -15.47
CA GLU A 235 1.73 -15.20 -15.25
C GLU A 235 1.12 -15.34 -13.84
N THR A 236 1.60 -14.56 -12.87
CA THR A 236 0.96 -14.42 -11.55
C THR A 236 0.42 -13.02 -11.34
N LEU A 237 -0.56 -12.88 -10.46
CA LEU A 237 -1.15 -11.60 -10.10
C LEU A 237 -0.21 -10.77 -9.19
N TRP A 238 -0.54 -9.50 -8.99
CA TRP A 238 0.10 -8.53 -8.11
C TRP A 238 -0.97 -7.67 -7.45
N GLY A 239 -0.69 -7.04 -6.31
CA GLY A 239 -1.69 -6.19 -5.64
C GLY A 239 -1.23 -5.67 -4.29
N GLY A 240 -2.16 -5.08 -3.55
CA GLY A 240 -1.99 -4.69 -2.16
C GLY A 240 -2.88 -5.51 -1.22
N TRP A 241 -2.74 -5.27 0.08
CA TRP A 241 -3.50 -5.95 1.12
C TRP A 241 -4.19 -4.94 2.04
N VAL A 242 -5.45 -5.22 2.36
CA VAL A 242 -6.17 -4.56 3.44
C VAL A 242 -6.33 -5.55 4.57
N VAL A 243 -6.04 -5.13 5.80
CA VAL A 243 -6.24 -5.90 7.02
C VAL A 243 -7.09 -5.08 7.96
N LYS A 244 -8.15 -5.67 8.52
CA LYS A 244 -8.99 -5.04 9.53
C LYS A 244 -9.22 -6.01 10.68
N THR A 245 -9.25 -5.49 11.89
CA THR A 245 -9.83 -6.21 13.03
C THR A 245 -11.33 -6.43 12.75
N PRO A 246 -11.92 -7.56 13.19
CA PRO A 246 -13.32 -7.87 12.93
C PRO A 246 -14.28 -6.80 13.46
N ALA A 247 -15.46 -6.73 12.84
CA ALA A 247 -16.52 -5.85 13.32
C ALA A 247 -16.85 -6.14 14.80
N GLY A 248 -16.82 -5.10 15.64
CA GLY A 248 -17.07 -5.23 17.08
C GLY A 248 -15.85 -5.60 17.93
N ALA A 249 -14.65 -5.66 17.35
CA ALA A 249 -13.40 -5.78 18.12
C ALA A 249 -13.27 -4.65 19.16
N ALA A 250 -12.67 -4.96 20.31
CA ALA A 250 -12.46 -4.00 21.40
C ALA A 250 -11.57 -2.82 20.97
N HIS A 251 -10.62 -3.09 20.08
CA HIS A 251 -9.70 -2.11 19.50
C HIS A 251 -9.81 -2.18 17.98
N PRO A 252 -10.77 -1.49 17.34
CA PRO A 252 -10.89 -1.47 15.90
C PRO A 252 -9.65 -0.85 15.26
N TYR A 253 -9.00 -1.58 14.36
CA TYR A 253 -7.84 -1.10 13.63
C TYR A 253 -7.88 -1.55 12.17
N SER A 254 -7.35 -0.70 11.28
CA SER A 254 -7.32 -0.96 9.85
C SER A 254 -5.99 -0.54 9.23
N PHE A 255 -5.42 -1.45 8.45
CA PHE A 255 -4.10 -1.35 7.87
C PHE A 255 -4.16 -1.62 6.36
N TYR A 256 -3.49 -0.78 5.58
CA TYR A 256 -3.32 -0.96 4.13
C TYR A 256 -1.84 -1.11 3.76
N PHE A 257 -1.51 -2.15 3.01
CA PHE A 257 -0.21 -2.36 2.41
C PHE A 257 -0.32 -2.28 0.89
N ALA A 258 0.30 -1.26 0.28
CA ALA A 258 0.12 -1.00 -1.15
C ALA A 258 0.85 -2.00 -2.07
N GLY A 259 1.87 -2.70 -1.57
CA GLY A 259 2.84 -3.38 -2.42
C GLY A 259 3.58 -2.39 -3.33
N ASP A 260 4.10 -2.88 -4.45
CA ASP A 260 4.60 -2.03 -5.51
C ASP A 260 3.50 -1.61 -6.46
N THR A 261 3.54 -0.34 -6.87
CA THR A 261 2.49 0.24 -7.71
C THR A 261 2.92 1.53 -8.37
N GLY A 262 2.47 1.76 -9.59
CA GLY A 262 2.29 3.10 -10.16
C GLY A 262 0.99 3.73 -9.65
N TYR A 263 0.80 5.01 -9.91
CA TYR A 263 -0.44 5.68 -9.51
C TYR A 263 -1.60 5.28 -10.45
N SER A 264 -2.76 4.94 -9.89
CA SER A 264 -3.99 4.61 -10.62
C SER A 264 -5.25 5.07 -9.87
N PRO A 265 -6.41 5.14 -10.53
CA PRO A 265 -7.68 5.39 -9.85
C PRO A 265 -8.09 4.35 -8.80
N ASP A 266 -7.49 3.15 -8.80
CA ASP A 266 -7.80 2.08 -7.83
C ASP A 266 -7.74 2.57 -6.38
N PHE A 267 -6.81 3.48 -6.05
CA PHE A 267 -6.65 3.98 -4.68
C PHE A 267 -7.87 4.74 -4.16
N ARG A 268 -8.59 5.45 -5.04
CA ARG A 268 -9.83 6.14 -4.67
C ARG A 268 -10.95 5.15 -4.41
N ASP A 269 -11.03 4.11 -5.23
CA ASP A 269 -12.03 3.06 -5.09
C ASP A 269 -11.77 2.24 -3.81
N ILE A 270 -10.50 1.96 -3.50
CA ILE A 270 -10.07 1.33 -2.24
C ILE A 270 -10.44 2.23 -1.05
N GLY A 271 -10.08 3.51 -1.06
CA GLY A 271 -10.42 4.45 0.01
C GLY A 271 -11.93 4.60 0.22
N ALA A 272 -12.71 4.62 -0.86
CA ALA A 272 -14.16 4.68 -0.82
C ALA A 272 -14.79 3.38 -0.29
N ARG A 273 -14.31 2.21 -0.71
CA ARG A 273 -14.84 0.90 -0.29
C ARG A 273 -14.62 0.64 1.20
N PHE A 274 -13.42 0.94 1.71
CA PHE A 274 -13.04 0.56 3.07
C PHE A 274 -13.26 1.66 4.11
N GLY A 275 -13.54 2.89 3.68
CA GLY A 275 -13.82 4.03 4.55
C GLY A 275 -12.57 4.68 5.16
N GLY A 276 -11.40 4.45 4.56
CA GLY A 276 -10.11 4.88 5.09
C GLY A 276 -9.39 3.84 5.95
N PHE A 277 -8.18 4.20 6.38
CA PHE A 277 -7.28 3.32 7.14
C PHE A 277 -6.61 4.06 8.30
N ASP A 278 -6.30 3.36 9.38
CA ASP A 278 -5.52 3.91 10.48
C ASP A 278 -4.04 4.03 10.11
N LEU A 279 -3.52 3.03 9.37
CA LEU A 279 -2.16 2.99 8.86
C LEU A 279 -2.11 2.55 7.40
N ALA A 280 -1.28 3.20 6.59
CA ALA A 280 -0.91 2.74 5.27
C ALA A 280 0.62 2.59 5.11
N LEU A 281 1.08 1.53 4.45
CA LEU A 281 2.46 1.40 3.98
C LEU A 281 2.49 1.59 2.47
N ILE A 282 3.16 2.65 2.04
CA ILE A 282 3.13 3.13 0.65
C ILE A 282 4.57 3.23 0.14
N PRO A 283 4.91 2.67 -1.04
CA PRO A 283 6.25 2.77 -1.60
C PRO A 283 6.59 4.22 -1.94
N ILE A 284 7.84 4.60 -1.73
CA ILE A 284 8.34 5.94 -2.08
C ILE A 284 9.62 5.90 -2.93
N GLY A 285 10.18 4.72 -3.19
CA GLY A 285 11.39 4.52 -4.00
C GLY A 285 11.11 3.67 -5.24
N ALA A 286 12.17 3.43 -6.02
CA ALA A 286 12.15 2.76 -7.31
C ALA A 286 11.51 3.54 -8.47
N TYR A 287 11.53 4.87 -8.41
CA TYR A 287 10.71 5.71 -9.30
C TYR A 287 11.45 6.31 -10.50
N ASP A 288 12.79 6.28 -10.56
CA ASP A 288 13.53 6.87 -11.67
C ASP A 288 14.14 5.87 -12.66
N PRO A 289 14.17 6.20 -13.96
CA PRO A 289 13.73 7.46 -14.54
C PRO A 289 12.21 7.46 -14.78
N ARG A 290 11.53 8.58 -14.50
CA ARG A 290 10.06 8.67 -14.65
C ARG A 290 9.52 8.20 -16.00
N TRP A 291 10.22 8.47 -17.10
CA TRP A 291 9.78 8.02 -18.44
C TRP A 291 9.64 6.49 -18.55
N PHE A 292 10.41 5.73 -17.77
CA PHE A 292 10.37 4.27 -17.73
C PHE A 292 9.53 3.74 -16.55
N MET A 293 9.66 4.34 -15.37
CA MET A 293 9.13 3.79 -14.12
C MET A 293 7.71 4.23 -13.76
N HIS A 294 7.23 5.39 -14.24
CA HIS A 294 5.99 6.00 -13.74
C HIS A 294 4.75 5.11 -13.77
N ALA A 295 4.67 4.21 -14.75
CA ALA A 295 3.52 3.33 -14.89
C ALA A 295 3.47 2.22 -13.82
N GLN A 296 4.60 1.89 -13.19
CA GLN A 296 4.76 0.75 -12.30
C GLN A 296 5.32 1.10 -10.91
N HIS A 297 5.90 2.29 -10.72
CA HIS A 297 6.33 2.80 -9.41
C HIS A 297 5.96 4.27 -9.25
N VAL A 298 5.30 4.56 -8.12
CA VAL A 298 5.05 5.92 -7.68
C VAL A 298 6.33 6.62 -7.21
N ASP A 299 6.41 7.92 -7.48
CA ASP A 299 7.35 8.78 -6.78
C ASP A 299 6.75 9.30 -5.45
N PRO A 300 7.52 10.01 -4.60
CA PRO A 300 7.02 10.46 -3.30
C PRO A 300 5.80 11.40 -3.37
N GLU A 301 5.68 12.19 -4.44
CA GLU A 301 4.53 13.05 -4.68
C GLU A 301 3.27 12.24 -5.01
N GLU A 302 3.39 11.24 -5.87
CA GLU A 302 2.30 10.28 -6.15
C GLU A 302 1.96 9.43 -4.92
N ALA A 303 2.96 9.08 -4.10
CA ALA A 303 2.71 8.39 -2.83
C ALA A 303 1.85 9.22 -1.88
N VAL A 304 2.12 10.54 -1.74
CA VAL A 304 1.27 11.45 -0.96
C VAL A 304 -0.15 11.50 -1.52
N ARG A 305 -0.31 11.41 -2.84
CA ARG A 305 -1.61 11.34 -3.48
C ARG A 305 -2.35 10.05 -3.15
N ILE A 306 -1.65 8.90 -3.15
CA ILE A 306 -2.19 7.62 -2.68
C ILE A 306 -2.68 7.76 -1.24
N PHE A 307 -1.84 8.28 -0.34
CA PHE A 307 -2.19 8.50 1.07
C PHE A 307 -3.53 9.25 1.23
N GLN A 308 -3.73 10.31 0.45
CA GLN A 308 -4.98 11.06 0.43
C GLN A 308 -6.14 10.27 -0.16
N ASP A 309 -5.96 9.63 -1.33
CA ASP A 309 -7.02 8.90 -2.03
C ASP A 309 -7.50 7.66 -1.25
N VAL A 310 -6.61 6.99 -0.50
CA VAL A 310 -7.00 5.86 0.37
C VAL A 310 -7.56 6.31 1.72
N HIS A 311 -7.64 7.63 1.98
CA HIS A 311 -8.09 8.22 3.24
C HIS A 311 -7.38 7.66 4.49
N ALA A 312 -6.05 7.47 4.41
CA ALA A 312 -5.29 6.99 5.55
C ALA A 312 -5.08 8.11 6.59
N LYS A 313 -5.08 7.76 7.88
CA LYS A 313 -4.79 8.69 8.98
C LYS A 313 -3.28 8.87 9.18
N LYS A 314 -2.53 7.79 8.99
CA LYS A 314 -1.06 7.76 9.06
C LYS A 314 -0.50 6.89 7.94
N ALA A 315 0.66 7.24 7.41
CA ALA A 315 1.40 6.41 6.48
C ALA A 315 2.90 6.36 6.77
N ILE A 316 3.52 5.23 6.44
CA ILE A 316 4.97 5.04 6.50
C ILE A 316 5.49 4.69 5.11
N GLY A 317 6.52 5.42 4.67
CA GLY A 317 7.16 5.22 3.39
C GLY A 317 8.03 3.96 3.38
N ILE A 318 7.76 3.06 2.44
CA ILE A 318 8.49 1.79 2.25
C ILE A 318 9.19 1.76 0.88
N HIS A 319 9.81 0.63 0.52
CA HIS A 319 10.44 0.40 -0.79
C HIS A 319 11.64 1.32 -1.11
N TRP A 320 12.27 1.89 -0.08
CA TRP A 320 13.44 2.77 -0.20
C TRP A 320 14.57 2.35 0.73
N GLY A 321 15.77 2.91 0.52
CA GLY A 321 16.89 2.81 1.45
C GLY A 321 17.52 1.41 1.58
N SER A 322 17.04 0.39 0.86
CA SER A 322 17.50 -1.00 0.98
C SER A 322 18.25 -1.50 -0.24
N PHE A 323 17.62 -1.49 -1.42
CA PHE A 323 18.19 -1.98 -2.67
C PHE A 323 18.25 -0.87 -3.71
N GLU A 324 19.35 -0.84 -4.48
CA GLU A 324 19.55 0.12 -5.56
C GLU A 324 18.95 -0.40 -6.87
N LEU A 325 17.63 -0.34 -6.98
CA LEU A 325 16.87 -0.92 -8.09
C LEU A 325 16.90 -0.03 -9.34
N THR A 326 16.91 1.29 -9.13
CA THR A 326 16.59 2.32 -10.12
C THR A 326 17.62 3.46 -10.12
N ASP A 327 17.30 4.58 -10.78
CA ASP A 327 18.27 5.63 -11.09
C ASP A 327 18.35 6.76 -10.05
N GLU A 328 17.41 6.84 -9.09
CA GLU A 328 17.47 7.80 -8.00
C GLU A 328 18.46 7.37 -6.89
N PRO A 329 19.14 8.31 -6.22
CA PRO A 329 19.89 8.02 -4.99
C PRO A 329 18.97 7.52 -3.88
N LEU A 330 19.41 6.52 -3.10
CA LEU A 330 18.58 5.89 -2.06
C LEU A 330 18.18 6.82 -0.91
N ASP A 331 18.87 7.94 -0.73
CA ASP A 331 18.62 8.95 0.30
C ASP A 331 17.76 10.13 -0.19
N GLU A 332 17.40 10.16 -1.48
CA GLU A 332 16.48 11.15 -2.03
C GLU A 332 15.02 10.95 -1.59
N PRO A 333 14.43 9.73 -1.61
CA PRO A 333 13.01 9.53 -1.36
C PRO A 333 12.48 10.14 -0.07
N PRO A 334 13.12 9.99 1.11
CA PRO A 334 12.64 10.60 2.35
C PRO A 334 12.54 12.12 2.29
N ARG A 335 13.50 12.78 1.63
CA ARG A 335 13.51 14.23 1.51
C ARG A 335 12.39 14.70 0.59
N ARG A 336 12.23 14.04 -0.56
CA ARG A 336 11.13 14.32 -1.49
C ARG A 336 9.76 14.06 -0.87
N LEU A 337 9.63 13.01 -0.07
CA LEU A 337 8.40 12.74 0.69
C LEU A 337 8.09 13.89 1.65
N ALA A 338 9.05 14.29 2.49
CA ALA A 338 8.85 15.40 3.42
C ALA A 338 8.45 16.70 2.68
N ASP A 339 9.08 16.98 1.54
CA ASP A 339 8.72 18.12 0.71
C ASP A 339 7.32 18.00 0.10
N ALA A 340 6.93 16.82 -0.37
CA ALA A 340 5.61 16.54 -0.94
C ALA A 340 4.49 16.69 0.11
N VAL A 341 4.70 16.18 1.33
CA VAL A 341 3.78 16.33 2.46
C VAL A 341 3.56 17.80 2.80
N ARG A 342 4.64 18.58 2.92
CA ARG A 342 4.53 20.03 3.17
C ARG A 342 3.82 20.77 2.04
N ARG A 343 4.10 20.44 0.77
CA ARG A 343 3.42 21.06 -0.39
C ARG A 343 1.94 20.71 -0.46
N ALA A 344 1.55 19.52 0.01
CA ALA A 344 0.15 19.11 0.11
C ALA A 344 -0.61 19.77 1.28
N GLY A 345 0.08 20.55 2.13
CA GLY A 345 -0.54 21.21 3.30
C GLY A 345 -0.91 20.23 4.42
N LEU A 346 -0.29 19.06 4.45
CA LEU A 346 -0.51 18.02 5.45
C LEU A 346 0.40 18.23 6.67
N PRO A 347 0.01 17.80 7.88
CA PRO A 347 0.90 17.81 9.04
C PRO A 347 2.13 16.91 8.78
N GLU A 348 3.30 17.31 9.27
CA GLU A 348 4.57 16.65 8.90
C GLU A 348 4.69 15.19 9.38
N ASP A 349 3.91 14.81 10.40
CA ASP A 349 3.97 13.50 11.05
C ASP A 349 2.96 12.47 10.50
N VAL A 350 2.04 12.88 9.61
CA VAL A 350 1.02 11.96 9.06
C VAL A 350 1.58 11.02 8.01
N PHE A 351 2.61 11.42 7.26
CA PHE A 351 3.27 10.54 6.30
C PHE A 351 4.79 10.74 6.37
N THR A 352 5.46 9.79 7.02
CA THR A 352 6.89 9.88 7.33
C THR A 352 7.62 8.60 6.92
N VAL A 353 8.92 8.53 7.19
CA VAL A 353 9.72 7.31 7.07
C VAL A 353 10.22 6.88 8.44
N LEU A 354 10.53 5.60 8.56
CA LEU A 354 11.21 5.04 9.72
C LEU A 354 12.68 4.77 9.41
N LYS A 355 13.48 4.52 10.44
CA LYS A 355 14.81 3.91 10.28
C LYS A 355 14.66 2.41 10.08
N HIS A 356 15.63 1.74 9.46
CA HIS A 356 15.67 0.27 9.47
C HIS A 356 15.75 -0.23 10.91
N GLY A 357 14.79 -1.06 11.31
CA GLY A 357 14.64 -1.60 12.65
C GLY A 357 13.86 -0.69 13.62
N ASP A 358 13.38 0.48 13.16
CA ASP A 358 12.60 1.36 14.03
C ASP A 358 11.22 0.76 14.32
N MET A 359 10.78 0.90 15.56
CA MET A 359 9.48 0.42 16.03
C MET A 359 8.67 1.60 16.57
N ILE A 360 7.40 1.68 16.15
CA ILE A 360 6.44 2.65 16.65
C ILE A 360 5.21 1.95 17.20
N HIS A 361 4.63 2.53 18.25
CA HIS A 361 3.29 2.18 18.72
C HIS A 361 2.24 2.81 17.80
N LEU A 362 1.17 2.05 17.55
CA LEU A 362 0.05 2.44 16.70
C LEU A 362 -1.16 2.92 17.52
N ASP A 363 -1.28 2.46 18.77
CA ASP A 363 -2.41 2.75 19.67
C ASP A 363 -2.36 4.10 20.40
N THR A 364 -1.44 4.98 20.05
CA THR A 364 -1.29 6.23 20.80
C THR A 364 -2.08 7.36 20.14
N PRO A 365 -3.22 7.81 20.69
CA PRO A 365 -3.77 9.11 20.31
C PRO A 365 -2.72 10.18 20.63
N ASN A 366 -2.08 10.71 19.59
CA ASN A 366 -1.11 11.81 19.59
C ASN A 366 -0.36 12.02 20.91
N SER A 367 0.69 11.22 21.16
CA SER A 367 1.81 11.76 21.92
C SER A 367 2.67 12.54 20.93
N SER A 368 2.49 13.86 20.91
CA SER A 368 3.49 14.81 20.44
C SER A 368 4.89 14.28 20.76
N ALA A 369 5.74 14.15 19.74
CA ALA A 369 7.15 13.86 19.93
C ALA A 369 7.70 14.83 20.99
N ALA A 370 7.90 14.32 22.20
CA ALA A 370 8.57 15.07 23.24
C ALA A 370 10.03 15.16 22.79
N THR A 371 10.37 16.29 22.18
CA THR A 371 11.73 16.77 22.07
C THR A 371 12.36 16.69 23.46
N ILE A 372 13.17 15.66 23.70
CA ILE A 372 14.06 15.64 24.85
C ILE A 372 15.12 16.70 24.56
N GLY A 373 14.86 17.90 25.07
CA GLY A 373 15.85 18.96 25.12
C GLY A 373 16.92 18.63 26.15
N ARG A 374 18.16 18.45 25.68
CA ARG A 374 19.29 19.37 25.91
C ARG A 374 20.55 18.82 25.27
#